data_AF-A0A5S9M5C7-F1
#
_entry.id   AF-A0A5S9M5C7-F1
#
_cell.length_a   1.000
_cell.length_b   1.000
_cell.length_c   1.000
_cell.angle_alpha   90.00
_cell.angle_beta   90.00
_cell.angle_gamma   90.00
#
_symmetry.space_group_name_H-M   'P 1'
#
loop_
_entity.id
_entity.type
_entity.pdbx_description
1 polymer ?
#
loop_
_entity_poly.entity_id
_entity_poly.type
_entity_poly.pdbx_seq_one_letter_code
_entity_poly.pdbx_strand_id
1 'polypeptide(L)' 'MEILYQGEGMPIKEVQQKLSDEKPINFNTVMTVLNRLTEKGIVEKKTKGRSSIYNPILTKRRISK' A
#
# COMPACT_ATOMS: atom_id res chain seq x y z
N MET A 1 -6.59 3.85 1.24
CA MET A 1 -5.59 4.86 1.66
C MET A 1 -5.30 4.73 3.15
N GLU A 2 -6.31 4.70 4.03
CA GLU A 2 -6.17 4.45 5.49
C GLU A 2 -5.27 3.26 5.87
N ILE A 3 -5.40 2.12 5.19
CA ILE A 3 -4.70 0.86 5.53
C ILE A 3 -3.17 0.98 5.52
N LEU A 4 -2.61 1.78 4.60
CA LEU A 4 -1.15 1.96 4.53
C LEU A 4 -0.65 3.08 5.44
N TYR A 5 -1.51 3.95 5.96
CA TYR A 5 -1.09 5.09 6.79
C TYR A 5 -0.77 4.74 8.25
N GLN A 6 -0.90 3.46 8.64
CA GLN A 6 -0.58 3.00 9.99
C GLN A 6 0.93 2.90 10.29
N GLY A 7 1.79 3.26 9.32
CA GLY A 7 3.23 3.47 9.54
C GLY A 7 4.08 2.20 9.43
N GLU A 8 3.47 1.01 9.45
CA GLU A 8 4.16 -0.25 9.20
C GLU A 8 3.99 -0.67 7.73
N GLY A 9 5.12 -0.93 7.06
CA GLY A 9 5.13 -1.37 5.67
C GLY A 9 4.42 -2.71 5.48
N MET A 10 3.58 -2.81 4.45
CA MET A 10 2.68 -3.95 4.27
C MET A 10 2.95 -4.71 2.97
N PRO A 11 3.00 -6.06 2.98
CA PRO A 11 3.06 -6.85 1.75
C PRO A 11 1.75 -6.76 0.97
N ILE A 12 1.81 -6.88 -0.37
CA ILE A 12 0.62 -6.82 -1.25
C ILE A 12 -0.49 -7.78 -0.80
N LYS A 13 -0.13 -8.98 -0.32
CA LYS A 13 -1.09 -9.97 0.17
C LYS A 13 -1.92 -9.46 1.34
N GLU A 14 -1.29 -8.80 2.29
CA GLU A 14 -2.00 -8.26 3.46
C GLU A 14 -2.85 -7.04 3.08
N VAL A 15 -2.36 -6.19 2.17
CA VAL A 15 -3.17 -5.10 1.60
C VAL A 15 -4.41 -5.66 0.91
N GLN A 16 -4.27 -6.73 0.12
CA GLN A 16 -5.38 -7.38 -0.56
C GLN A 16 -6.36 -8.01 0.41
N GLN A 17 -5.88 -8.65 1.49
CA GLN A 17 -6.73 -9.24 2.51
C GLN A 17 -7.58 -8.17 3.21
N LYS A 18 -6.95 -7.10 3.72
CA LYS A 18 -7.66 -5.99 4.39
C LYS A 18 -8.67 -5.28 3.48
N LEU A 19 -8.35 -5.12 2.20
CA LEU A 19 -9.31 -4.55 1.23
C LEU A 19 -10.44 -5.53 0.90
N SER A 20 -10.17 -6.84 0.96
CA SER A 20 -11.16 -7.88 0.66
C SER A 20 -12.18 -8.08 1.78
N ASP A 21 -11.89 -7.62 3.00
CA ASP A 21 -12.83 -7.63 4.12
C ASP A 21 -14.07 -6.77 3.83
N GLU A 22 -13.92 -5.68 3.07
CA GLU A 22 -15.06 -4.86 2.62
C GLU A 22 -15.66 -5.38 1.31
N LYS A 23 -14.81 -5.72 0.34
CA LYS A 23 -15.24 -6.23 -0.98
C LYS A 23 -14.14 -7.08 -1.61
N PRO A 24 -14.44 -8.28 -2.16
CA PRO A 24 -13.45 -9.09 -2.85
C PRO A 24 -12.71 -8.31 -3.94
N ILE A 25 -11.39 -8.17 -3.80
CA ILE A 25 -10.53 -7.49 -4.75
C ILE A 25 -9.43 -8.43 -5.24
N ASN A 26 -9.20 -8.42 -6.55
CA ASN A 26 -8.16 -9.22 -7.18
C ASN A 26 -6.76 -8.68 -6.82
N PHE A 27 -5.82 -9.60 -6.58
CA PHE A 27 -4.42 -9.28 -6.29
C PHE A 27 -3.78 -8.34 -7.33
N ASN A 28 -4.04 -8.54 -8.62
CA ASN A 28 -3.50 -7.70 -9.70
C ASN A 28 -4.06 -6.28 -9.67
N THR A 29 -5.30 -6.11 -9.22
CA THR A 29 -5.90 -4.79 -9.01
C THR A 29 -5.15 -4.04 -7.90
N VAL A 30 -4.90 -4.71 -6.77
CA VAL A 30 -4.11 -4.14 -5.66
C VAL A 30 -2.70 -3.79 -6.14
N MET A 31 -2.04 -4.71 -6.85
CA MET A 31 -0.70 -4.48 -7.40
C MET A 31 -0.67 -3.26 -8.34
N THR A 32 -1.65 -3.13 -9.23
CA THR A 32 -1.75 -2.01 -10.18
C THR A 32 -1.92 -0.68 -9.44
N VAL A 33 -2.80 -0.64 -8.44
CA VAL A 33 -3.02 0.57 -7.64
C VAL A 33 -1.77 0.94 -6.85
N LEU A 34 -1.11 -0.03 -6.20
CA LEU A 34 0.11 0.21 -5.43
C LEU A 34 1.27 0.70 -6.31
N ASN A 35 1.42 0.17 -7.52
CA ASN A 35 2.41 0.67 -8.47
C ASN A 35 2.11 2.12 -8.89
N ARG A 36 0.84 2.45 -9.20
CA ARG A 36 0.44 3.84 -9.49
C ARG A 36 0.69 4.80 -8.32
N LEU A 37 0.48 4.35 -7.09
CA LEU A 37 0.80 5.16 -5.89
C LEU A 37 2.30 5.32 -5.70
N THR A 38 3.09 4.32 -6.10
CA THR A 38 4.56 4.37 -6.08
C THR A 38 5.08 5.37 -7.10
N GLU A 39 4.56 5.33 -8.33
CA GLU A 39 4.88 6.29 -9.40
C GLU A 39 4.54 7.73 -9.01
N LYS A 40 3.48 7.93 -8.21
CA LYS A 40 3.08 9.23 -7.66
C LYS A 40 3.91 9.68 -6.45
N GLY A 41 4.85 8.87 -5.96
CA GLY A 41 5.63 9.17 -4.76
C GLY A 41 4.81 9.19 -3.47
N ILE A 42 3.65 8.53 -3.45
CA ILE A 42 2.77 8.45 -2.27
C ILE A 42 3.18 7.27 -1.37
N VAL A 43 3.64 6.18 -1.98
CA VAL A 43 4.14 5.00 -1.28
C VAL A 43 5.50 4.59 -1.84
N GLU A 44 6.33 3.97 -1.01
CA GLU A 44 7.62 3.42 -1.39
C GLU A 44 7.53 1.90 -1.43
N LYS A 45 7.98 1.31 -2.54
CA LYS A 45 8.11 -0.15 -2.70
C LYS A 45 9.50 -0.61 -2.27
N LYS A 46 9.58 -1.48 -1.27
CA LYS A 46 10.80 -2.20 -0.88
C LYS A 46 10.67 -3.67 -1.17
N THR A 47 11.70 -4.27 -1.75
CA THR A 47 11.76 -5.72 -1.95
C THR A 47 12.39 -6.36 -0.71
N LYS A 48 11.66 -7.26 -0.04
CA LYS A 48 12.15 -8.06 1.08
C LYS A 48 12.04 -9.55 0.71
N GLY A 49 13.17 -10.14 0.31
CA GLY A 49 13.19 -11.49 -0.23
C GLY A 49 12.36 -11.59 -1.52
N ARG A 50 11.34 -12.45 -1.53
CA ARG A 50 10.42 -12.64 -2.67
C ARG A 50 9.15 -11.78 -2.62
N SER A 51 9.03 -10.89 -1.64
CA SER A 51 7.83 -10.07 -1.44
C SER A 51 8.11 -8.59 -1.62
N SER A 52 7.16 -7.88 -2.23
CA SER A 52 7.17 -6.42 -2.28
C SER A 52 6.38 -5.87 -1.09
N ILE A 53 7.06 -5.06 -0.29
CA ILE A 53 6.53 -4.34 0.87
C ILE A 53 6.29 -2.89 0.45
N TYR A 54 5.09 -2.36 0.72
CA TYR A 54 4.72 -0.99 0.41
C TYR A 54 4.61 -0.17 1.69
N ASN A 55 5.36 0.91 1.77
CA ASN A 55 5.39 1.83 2.91
C ASN A 55 4.79 3.17 2.51
N PRO A 56 3.98 3.84 3.35
CA PRO A 56 3.54 5.20 3.06
C PRO A 56 4.74 6.16 3.10
N ILE A 57 4.91 7.01 2.07
CA ILE A 57 5.91 8.09 2.11
C ILE A 57 5.38 9.26 2.96
N LEU A 58 4.06 9.44 3.00
CA LEU A 58 3.39 10.44 3.83
C LEU A 58 2.76 9.76 5.04
N THR A 59 3.33 9.96 6.22
CA THR A 59 2.60 9.66 7.46
C THR A 59 1.45 10.66 7.61
N LYS A 60 0.32 10.22 8.18
CA LYS A 60 -0.94 10.96 8.33
C LYS A 60 -0.79 12.39 8.92
N ARG A 61 0.39 12.72 9.46
CA ARG A 61 0.75 13.97 10.13
C ARG A 61 1.20 15.12 9.21
N ARG A 62 1.29 14.91 7.88
CA ARG A 62 1.76 15.95 6.92
C ARG A 62 0.72 16.27 5.83
N ILE A 63 -0.56 16.24 6.16
CA ILE A 63 -1.59 16.95 5.38
C ILE A 63 -1.94 18.21 6.17
N SER A 64 -1.14 19.24 5.99
CA SER A 64 -1.49 20.62 6.37
C SER A 64 -1.44 21.46 5.10
N LYS A 65 -2.60 21.69 4.49
CA LYS A 65 -2.87 22.90 3.71
C LYS A 65 -4.37 23.15 3.66
#